data_AF-A0A929CM65-F1
#
_entry.id   AF-A0A929CM65-F1
#
_cell.length_a   1.000
_cell.length_b   1.000
_cell.length_c   1.000
_cell.angle_alpha   90.00
_cell.angle_beta   90.00
_cell.angle_gamma   90.00
#
_symmetry.space_group_name_H-M   'P 1'
#
loop_
_entity.id
_entity.type
_entity.pdbx_description
1 polymer ?
#
loop_
_entity_poly.entity_id
_entity_poly.type
_entity_poly.pdbx_seq_one_letter_code
_entity_poly.pdbx_strand_id
1 'polypeptide(L)'
;GINEPYYFAPAAEPFHEIISDWQRNFQVQIGKNHAKYFDAEGWLYFTRERFDLFYPSYGDTYPTYMGAIGMTYEQAGHGRGGLGVLNDEGDILTLVDRVAHHTTTGLSTVEISSKNASQLNTEFKKFFNTSKLKYKSYVLKGNEDKIDALKLLLDKHEIKYGNASRGRVSGLKYSTNSTGSMNMTTNDLVVSTNQPKGKMVKVLFEANAKLTDSLTYDITAWSLPHAYGLEAIASTNLIASNTSTYNKVSNNKRSNATGYIVRWNSLKDAEFLTHLLKQNIKVRFTEKPLNTDGETFDRGSLIIVRGDNKKVDNLDALLVSTANKFNRKLNPVASGFSKSGPDFGSPDIKLVNKQKIALLSGKGTSSLSYGALWHFFEQQLHYPVTSINSEHLGFINLDKYNVIILPSGNYRNTLNESAMEKLQTWIKKGGKVIAIDRALSAFADKKGFSLKRNKADEAEDKEETKNLIPYADRRRENAKQMITGAIFKTKVDNTHPLAFGYSNTYFSLKLGSSSYSLLESGYNVVHIGDTPTKVSGFAGSEAMKGLNNTLVFGEDRLGSGSVIYMVDNTLFRSFWENGKLFLVNAIFFVNNNAFEL
;
A
#
# COMPACT_ATOMS: atom_id res chain seq x y z
N GLY A 1 -15.03 -15.00 -15.39
CA GLY A 1 -16.40 -14.45 -15.29
C GLY A 1 -17.36 -15.63 -15.29
N ILE A 2 -18.60 -15.46 -15.74
CA ILE A 2 -19.55 -16.59 -15.81
C ILE A 2 -19.54 -17.32 -17.17
N ASN A 3 -18.92 -16.71 -18.19
CA ASN A 3 -18.90 -17.21 -19.56
C ASN A 3 -17.54 -17.81 -19.95
N GLU A 4 -16.50 -17.54 -19.16
CA GLU A 4 -15.18 -18.12 -19.38
C GLU A 4 -15.17 -19.56 -18.87
N PRO A 5 -14.78 -20.55 -19.69
CA PRO A 5 -14.77 -21.94 -19.28
C PRO A 5 -13.63 -22.22 -18.28
N TYR A 6 -13.20 -23.47 -18.11
CA TYR A 6 -12.19 -23.78 -17.11
C TYR A 6 -10.78 -23.32 -17.54
N TYR A 7 -10.02 -22.74 -16.62
CA TYR A 7 -8.62 -22.37 -16.85
C TYR A 7 -7.65 -23.28 -16.09
N PHE A 8 -6.59 -23.69 -16.77
CA PHE A 8 -5.40 -24.27 -16.14
C PHE A 8 -4.12 -23.82 -16.86
N ALA A 9 -2.97 -24.14 -16.27
CA ALA A 9 -1.65 -23.86 -16.84
C ALA A 9 -1.50 -24.44 -18.27
N PRO A 10 -0.66 -23.87 -19.13
CA PRO A 10 0.37 -22.87 -18.86
C PRO A 10 -0.13 -21.42 -18.75
N ALA A 11 0.57 -20.63 -17.93
CA ALA A 11 0.36 -19.20 -17.76
C ALA A 11 0.69 -18.39 -19.03
N ALA A 12 0.14 -17.17 -19.08
CA ALA A 12 0.48 -16.16 -20.08
C ALA A 12 1.82 -15.47 -19.73
N GLU A 13 2.47 -14.86 -20.73
CA GLU A 13 3.50 -13.86 -20.44
C GLU A 13 2.83 -12.61 -19.82
N PRO A 14 3.55 -11.84 -18.98
CA PRO A 14 4.96 -12.01 -18.61
C PRO A 14 5.22 -13.05 -17.50
N PHE A 15 6.33 -13.76 -17.61
CA PHE A 15 6.89 -14.53 -16.50
C PHE A 15 8.10 -13.81 -15.92
N HIS A 16 8.27 -13.85 -14.61
CA HIS A 16 9.48 -13.33 -14.00
C HIS A 16 10.73 -14.13 -14.39
N GLU A 17 11.86 -13.44 -14.58
CA GLU A 17 13.12 -14.04 -15.06
C GLU A 17 13.76 -15.04 -14.07
N ILE A 18 13.23 -15.16 -12.86
CA ILE A 18 13.68 -16.14 -11.87
C ILE A 18 13.10 -17.55 -12.11
N ILE A 19 11.97 -17.63 -12.82
CA ILE A 19 11.28 -18.87 -13.14
C ILE A 19 12.12 -19.62 -14.16
N SER A 20 12.50 -20.87 -13.85
CA SER A 20 13.36 -21.66 -14.72
C SER A 20 12.62 -22.15 -15.96
N ASP A 21 13.38 -22.42 -17.02
CA ASP A 21 12.85 -23.03 -18.24
C ASP A 21 12.18 -24.38 -17.95
N TRP A 22 12.69 -25.14 -16.97
CA TRP A 22 12.05 -26.34 -16.49
C TRP A 22 10.66 -26.07 -15.90
N GLN A 23 10.53 -25.10 -14.98
CA GLN A 23 9.23 -24.78 -14.37
C GLN A 23 8.21 -24.36 -15.45
N ARG A 24 8.64 -23.57 -16.44
CA ARG A 24 7.82 -23.18 -17.59
C ARG A 24 7.42 -24.39 -18.44
N ASN A 25 8.37 -25.25 -18.79
CA ASN A 25 8.11 -26.44 -19.61
C ASN A 25 7.16 -27.41 -18.89
N PHE A 26 7.37 -27.62 -17.58
CA PHE A 26 6.57 -28.54 -16.81
C PHE A 26 5.12 -28.05 -16.65
N GLN A 27 4.87 -26.74 -16.61
CA GLN A 27 3.50 -26.22 -16.71
C GLN A 27 2.79 -26.66 -17.99
N VAL A 28 3.50 -26.69 -19.12
CA VAL A 28 2.95 -27.18 -20.39
C VAL A 28 2.65 -28.68 -20.32
N GLN A 29 3.51 -29.48 -19.67
CA GLN A 29 3.28 -30.91 -19.52
C GLN A 29 2.03 -31.20 -18.70
N ILE A 30 1.86 -30.51 -17.57
CA ILE A 30 0.67 -30.64 -16.73
C ILE A 30 -0.58 -30.20 -17.49
N GLY A 31 -0.55 -29.04 -18.14
CA GLY A 31 -1.66 -28.54 -18.96
C GLY A 31 -2.10 -29.52 -20.04
N LYS A 32 -1.15 -30.17 -20.72
CA LYS A 32 -1.45 -31.24 -21.70
C LYS A 32 -2.08 -32.48 -21.06
N ASN A 33 -1.69 -32.82 -19.83
CA ASN A 33 -2.31 -33.94 -19.11
C ASN A 33 -3.76 -33.60 -18.70
N HIS A 34 -4.03 -32.36 -18.28
CA HIS A 34 -5.40 -31.89 -18.01
C HIS A 34 -6.25 -31.90 -19.27
N ALA A 35 -5.73 -31.34 -20.37
CA ALA A 35 -6.39 -31.30 -21.66
C ALA A 35 -6.89 -32.69 -22.08
N LYS A 36 -6.06 -33.74 -21.96
CA LYS A 36 -6.47 -35.12 -22.27
C LYS A 36 -7.77 -35.54 -21.59
N TYR A 37 -7.96 -35.20 -20.31
CA TYR A 37 -9.18 -35.57 -19.57
C TYR A 37 -10.37 -34.68 -19.96
N PHE A 38 -10.13 -33.39 -20.15
CA PHE A 38 -11.18 -32.45 -20.58
C PHE A 38 -11.67 -32.77 -21.99
N ASP A 39 -10.76 -33.07 -22.91
CA ASP A 39 -11.04 -33.50 -24.29
C ASP A 39 -11.88 -34.78 -24.32
N ALA A 40 -11.61 -35.73 -23.42
CA ALA A 40 -12.35 -36.99 -23.35
C ALA A 40 -13.80 -36.80 -22.89
N GLU A 41 -14.04 -35.83 -22.02
CA GLU A 41 -15.39 -35.48 -21.51
C GLU A 41 -16.09 -34.41 -22.37
N GLY A 42 -15.39 -33.81 -23.34
CA GLY A 42 -15.90 -32.69 -24.13
C GLY A 42 -15.99 -31.37 -23.36
N TRP A 43 -15.26 -31.22 -22.25
CA TRP A 43 -15.25 -30.00 -21.44
C TRP A 43 -14.34 -28.94 -22.04
N LEU A 44 -14.86 -27.71 -22.20
CA LEU A 44 -14.10 -26.58 -22.69
C LEU A 44 -13.09 -26.08 -21.65
N TYR A 45 -11.92 -25.66 -22.14
CA TYR A 45 -10.87 -25.05 -21.33
C TYR A 45 -10.05 -24.04 -22.12
N PHE A 46 -9.28 -23.21 -21.42
CA PHE A 46 -8.34 -22.27 -22.04
C PHE A 46 -7.03 -22.16 -21.25
N THR A 47 -5.96 -21.73 -21.92
CA THR A 47 -4.60 -21.57 -21.35
C THR A 47 -3.88 -20.39 -22.03
N ARG A 48 -2.79 -19.84 -21.45
CA ARG A 48 -1.92 -18.81 -22.06
C ARG A 48 -2.53 -17.43 -22.36
N GLU A 49 -3.68 -17.08 -21.79
CA GLU A 49 -4.37 -15.83 -22.19
C GLU A 49 -4.30 -14.68 -21.18
N ARG A 50 -4.53 -14.98 -19.90
CA ARG A 50 -4.83 -13.94 -18.89
C ARG A 50 -3.90 -13.93 -17.69
N PHE A 51 -3.70 -15.08 -17.05
CA PHE A 51 -2.98 -15.15 -15.79
C PHE A 51 -1.49 -15.30 -16.05
N ASP A 52 -0.73 -14.28 -15.65
CA ASP A 52 0.72 -14.24 -15.78
C ASP A 52 1.44 -14.78 -14.52
N LEU A 53 2.75 -14.96 -14.60
CA LEU A 53 3.58 -15.38 -13.46
C LEU A 53 4.69 -14.38 -13.19
N PHE A 54 4.30 -13.11 -13.04
CA PHE A 54 5.22 -12.00 -12.80
C PHE A 54 5.20 -11.49 -11.36
N TYR A 55 4.04 -11.12 -10.83
CA TYR A 55 3.94 -10.46 -9.51
C TYR A 55 4.06 -11.46 -8.34
N PRO A 56 4.98 -11.31 -7.36
CA PRO A 56 5.19 -12.21 -6.21
C PRO A 56 4.08 -12.25 -5.14
N SER A 57 2.81 -12.12 -5.52
CA SER A 57 1.70 -12.26 -4.57
C SER A 57 0.60 -13.23 -5.01
N TYR A 58 0.67 -13.75 -6.23
CA TYR A 58 -0.30 -14.76 -6.66
C TYR A 58 -0.04 -16.08 -5.93
N GLY A 59 -1.10 -16.86 -5.75
CA GLY A 59 -1.00 -18.18 -5.11
C GLY A 59 -0.08 -19.15 -5.85
N ASP A 60 0.13 -18.96 -7.15
CA ASP A 60 0.99 -19.79 -8.00
C ASP A 60 2.42 -19.22 -8.18
N THR A 61 2.59 -17.90 -8.24
CA THR A 61 3.93 -17.30 -8.30
C THR A 61 4.74 -17.56 -7.04
N TYR A 62 4.10 -17.49 -5.87
CA TYR A 62 4.77 -17.63 -4.59
C TYR A 62 5.48 -18.99 -4.41
N PRO A 63 4.83 -20.16 -4.59
CA PRO A 63 5.52 -21.45 -4.58
C PRO A 63 6.50 -21.59 -5.75
N THR A 64 6.21 -20.98 -6.91
CA THR A 64 7.12 -21.00 -8.07
C THR A 64 8.45 -20.28 -7.76
N TYR A 65 8.41 -19.16 -7.03
CA TYR A 65 9.60 -18.44 -6.55
C TYR A 65 10.33 -19.15 -5.40
N MET A 66 9.74 -20.24 -4.91
CA MET A 66 10.31 -21.17 -3.95
C MET A 66 10.73 -22.50 -4.59
N GLY A 67 10.80 -22.55 -5.92
CA GLY A 67 11.31 -23.69 -6.70
C GLY A 67 10.30 -24.80 -6.97
N ALA A 68 9.10 -24.71 -6.40
CA ALA A 68 8.00 -25.62 -6.70
C ALA A 68 7.33 -25.25 -8.03
N ILE A 69 6.27 -25.97 -8.38
CA ILE A 69 5.44 -25.68 -9.55
C ILE A 69 4.11 -25.15 -9.03
N GLY A 70 3.89 -23.84 -9.15
CA GLY A 70 2.60 -23.24 -8.84
C GLY A 70 1.70 -23.18 -10.07
N MET A 71 0.39 -23.34 -9.85
CA MET A 71 -0.64 -23.31 -10.88
C MET A 71 -1.94 -22.72 -10.37
N THR A 72 -2.56 -21.89 -11.22
CA THR A 72 -3.94 -21.45 -11.02
C THR A 72 -4.89 -22.42 -11.72
N TYR A 73 -5.92 -22.84 -10.98
CA TYR A 73 -7.08 -23.57 -11.48
C TYR A 73 -8.29 -22.68 -11.25
N GLU A 74 -8.96 -22.26 -12.31
CA GLU A 74 -10.05 -21.30 -12.20
C GLU A 74 -11.26 -21.82 -12.98
N GLN A 75 -12.44 -21.62 -12.40
CA GLN A 75 -13.69 -22.05 -13.00
C GLN A 75 -14.71 -20.91 -13.00
N ALA A 76 -15.55 -20.86 -14.03
CA ALA A 76 -16.60 -19.86 -14.16
C ALA A 76 -17.55 -19.84 -12.96
N GLY A 77 -18.15 -18.68 -12.70
CA GLY A 77 -19.17 -18.50 -11.67
C GLY A 77 -18.72 -17.66 -10.48
N HIS A 78 -17.52 -17.90 -9.94
CA HIS A 78 -17.06 -17.33 -8.65
C HIS A 78 -18.20 -17.33 -7.60
N GLY A 79 -18.31 -16.30 -6.75
CA GLY A 79 -19.41 -16.15 -5.80
C GLY A 79 -20.78 -15.83 -6.42
N ARG A 80 -20.85 -15.54 -7.72
CA ARG A 80 -22.11 -15.25 -8.44
C ARG A 80 -22.77 -16.50 -9.00
N GLY A 81 -22.02 -17.60 -9.10
CA GLY A 81 -22.46 -18.83 -9.75
C GLY A 81 -23.39 -19.71 -8.94
N GLY A 82 -23.61 -19.40 -7.65
CA GLY A 82 -24.55 -20.10 -6.76
C GLY A 82 -24.49 -21.63 -6.88
N LEU A 83 -25.66 -22.26 -7.01
CA LEU A 83 -25.79 -23.69 -7.34
C LEU A 83 -25.66 -23.97 -8.84
N GLY A 84 -25.90 -22.97 -9.68
CA GLY A 84 -25.78 -23.04 -11.12
C GLY A 84 -25.89 -21.66 -11.76
N VAL A 85 -25.28 -21.50 -12.93
CA VAL A 85 -25.32 -20.24 -13.70
C VAL A 85 -25.48 -20.55 -15.17
N LEU A 86 -26.40 -19.84 -15.84
CA LEU A 86 -26.57 -19.88 -17.28
C LEU A 86 -25.50 -19.00 -17.93
N ASN A 87 -24.66 -19.57 -18.78
CA ASN A 87 -23.71 -18.80 -19.60
C ASN A 87 -24.41 -18.19 -20.82
N ASP A 88 -23.69 -17.41 -21.61
CA ASP A 88 -24.18 -16.79 -22.84
C ASP A 88 -24.28 -17.75 -24.04
N GLU A 89 -23.78 -18.98 -23.91
CA GLU A 89 -23.93 -20.07 -24.89
C GLU A 89 -25.24 -20.86 -24.67
N GLY A 90 -25.94 -20.60 -23.55
CA GLY A 90 -27.19 -21.29 -23.20
C GLY A 90 -27.01 -22.52 -22.31
N ASP A 91 -25.78 -22.78 -21.85
CA ASP A 91 -25.45 -23.90 -20.97
C ASP A 91 -25.52 -23.51 -19.50
N ILE A 92 -26.04 -24.44 -18.68
CA ILE A 92 -26.09 -24.28 -17.22
C ILE A 92 -24.84 -24.91 -16.61
N LEU A 93 -23.91 -24.09 -16.14
CA LEU A 93 -22.78 -24.54 -15.35
C LEU A 93 -23.19 -24.72 -13.88
N THR A 94 -23.32 -25.97 -13.43
CA THR A 94 -23.75 -26.32 -12.08
C THR A 94 -22.57 -26.40 -11.10
N LEU A 95 -22.86 -26.36 -9.80
CA LEU A 95 -21.85 -26.62 -8.76
C LEU A 95 -21.24 -28.03 -8.89
N VAL A 96 -22.03 -29.01 -9.36
CA VAL A 96 -21.56 -30.38 -9.58
C VAL A 96 -20.48 -30.41 -10.66
N ASP A 97 -20.71 -29.72 -11.78
CA ASP A 97 -19.73 -29.63 -12.88
C ASP A 97 -18.43 -28.98 -12.41
N ARG A 98 -18.54 -27.88 -11.65
CA ARG A 98 -17.36 -27.20 -11.09
C ARG A 98 -16.55 -28.11 -10.17
N VAL A 99 -17.23 -28.89 -9.32
CA VAL A 99 -16.57 -29.86 -8.45
C VAL A 99 -15.93 -30.97 -9.27
N ALA A 100 -16.60 -31.49 -10.30
CA ALA A 100 -16.05 -32.51 -11.18
C ALA A 100 -14.78 -32.02 -11.90
N HIS A 101 -14.80 -30.83 -12.49
CA HIS A 101 -13.66 -30.25 -13.20
C HIS A 101 -12.45 -30.03 -12.26
N HIS A 102 -12.67 -29.47 -11.08
CA HIS A 102 -11.61 -29.31 -10.07
C HIS A 102 -11.07 -30.65 -9.56
N THR A 103 -11.94 -31.65 -9.37
CA THR A 103 -11.52 -33.00 -8.96
C THR A 103 -10.65 -33.64 -10.03
N THR A 104 -11.07 -33.58 -11.29
CA THR A 104 -10.34 -34.15 -12.43
C THR A 104 -8.96 -33.49 -12.59
N THR A 105 -8.88 -32.16 -12.56
CA THR A 105 -7.58 -31.48 -12.62
C THR A 105 -6.71 -31.81 -11.42
N GLY A 106 -7.27 -31.87 -10.20
CA GLY A 106 -6.55 -32.26 -8.99
C GLY A 106 -5.91 -33.66 -9.10
N LEU A 107 -6.68 -34.66 -9.53
CA LEU A 107 -6.19 -36.03 -9.74
C LEU A 107 -5.14 -36.09 -10.87
N SER A 108 -5.40 -35.40 -11.98
CA SER A 108 -4.46 -35.30 -13.10
C SER A 108 -3.12 -34.68 -12.66
N THR A 109 -3.13 -33.70 -11.75
CA THR A 109 -1.91 -33.08 -11.21
C THR A 109 -1.10 -34.08 -10.39
N VAL A 110 -1.77 -34.90 -9.56
CA VAL A 110 -1.11 -35.98 -8.81
C VAL A 110 -0.51 -37.00 -9.77
N GLU A 111 -1.24 -37.42 -10.80
CA GLU A 111 -0.80 -38.40 -11.79
C GLU A 111 0.49 -37.95 -12.51
N ILE A 112 0.48 -36.76 -13.11
CA ILE A 112 1.62 -36.25 -13.88
C ILE A 112 2.81 -35.94 -12.98
N SER A 113 2.56 -35.49 -11.75
CA SER A 113 3.62 -35.27 -10.75
C SER A 113 4.26 -36.57 -10.32
N SER A 114 3.47 -37.63 -10.10
CA SER A 114 3.96 -38.97 -9.76
C SER A 114 4.85 -39.54 -10.86
N LYS A 115 4.45 -39.39 -12.13
CA LYS A 115 5.24 -39.81 -13.29
C LYS A 115 6.59 -39.08 -13.41
N ASN A 116 6.68 -37.85 -12.89
CA ASN A 116 7.87 -37.00 -12.99
C ASN A 116 8.58 -36.75 -11.65
N ALA A 117 8.29 -37.55 -10.61
CA ALA A 117 8.72 -37.27 -9.23
C ALA A 117 10.24 -37.10 -9.08
N SER A 118 11.04 -37.94 -9.76
CA SER A 118 12.51 -37.85 -9.73
C SER A 118 13.02 -36.53 -10.33
N GLN A 119 12.46 -36.12 -11.47
CA GLN A 119 12.85 -34.88 -12.14
C GLN A 119 12.40 -33.65 -11.37
N LEU A 120 11.16 -33.66 -10.84
CA LEU A 120 10.65 -32.61 -9.96
C LEU A 120 11.58 -32.36 -8.77
N ASN A 121 11.99 -33.42 -8.07
CA ASN A 121 12.90 -33.31 -6.93
C ASN A 121 14.29 -32.81 -7.33
N THR A 122 14.80 -33.24 -8.49
CA THR A 122 16.10 -32.82 -9.01
C THR A 122 16.11 -31.34 -9.34
N GLU A 123 15.10 -30.87 -10.07
CA GLU A 123 14.98 -29.47 -10.50
C GLU A 123 14.63 -28.54 -9.33
N PHE A 124 13.82 -29.01 -8.38
CA PHE A 124 13.58 -28.31 -7.10
C PHE A 124 14.90 -28.05 -6.37
N LYS A 125 15.76 -29.06 -6.19
CA LYS A 125 17.09 -28.89 -5.56
C LYS A 125 17.97 -27.91 -6.34
N LYS A 126 18.01 -28.02 -7.68
CA LYS A 126 18.77 -27.09 -8.54
C LYS A 126 18.30 -25.65 -8.40
N PHE A 127 17.00 -25.43 -8.17
CA PHE A 127 16.44 -24.09 -8.03
C PHE A 127 17.11 -23.30 -6.89
N PHE A 128 17.51 -23.94 -5.79
CA PHE A 128 18.14 -23.27 -4.64
C PHE A 128 19.61 -22.88 -4.86
N ASN A 129 20.19 -23.13 -6.04
CA ASN A 129 21.50 -22.60 -6.39
C ASN A 129 21.41 -21.08 -6.68
N THR A 130 22.03 -20.28 -5.82
CA THR A 130 22.04 -18.81 -5.87
C THR A 130 23.34 -18.21 -6.41
N SER A 131 24.31 -19.05 -6.82
CA SER A 131 25.64 -18.59 -7.26
C SER A 131 25.59 -17.60 -8.44
N LYS A 132 24.58 -17.74 -9.32
CA LYS A 132 24.37 -16.88 -10.50
C LYS A 132 23.64 -15.57 -10.23
N LEU A 133 23.18 -15.31 -9.00
CA LEU A 133 22.50 -14.05 -8.68
C LEU A 133 23.49 -12.88 -8.73
N LYS A 134 23.15 -11.82 -9.48
CA LYS A 134 23.99 -10.61 -9.65
C LYS A 134 24.29 -9.92 -8.33
N TYR A 135 23.24 -9.64 -7.55
CA TYR A 135 23.37 -8.98 -6.25
C TYR A 135 23.51 -10.04 -5.15
N LYS A 136 24.55 -9.87 -4.33
CA LYS A 136 24.90 -10.79 -3.24
C LYS A 136 24.38 -10.31 -1.89
N SER A 137 24.11 -9.02 -1.75
CA SER A 137 23.56 -8.45 -0.52
C SER A 137 22.75 -7.19 -0.82
N TYR A 138 21.68 -7.01 -0.05
CA TYR A 138 20.89 -5.79 0.00
C TYR A 138 21.11 -5.15 1.37
N VAL A 139 21.52 -3.88 1.39
CA VAL A 139 21.70 -3.10 2.62
C VAL A 139 20.61 -2.04 2.67
N LEU A 140 19.84 -2.01 3.75
CA LEU A 140 18.71 -1.10 3.95
C LEU A 140 18.94 -0.21 5.16
N LYS A 141 18.60 1.07 5.01
CA LYS A 141 18.77 2.11 6.02
C LYS A 141 17.53 2.96 6.13
N GLY A 142 17.14 3.29 7.35
CA GLY A 142 15.99 4.15 7.61
C GLY A 142 15.57 4.13 9.07
N ASN A 143 14.33 4.53 9.31
CA ASN A 143 13.72 4.46 10.62
C ASN A 143 13.66 2.99 11.12
N GLU A 144 13.97 2.79 12.40
CA GLU A 144 14.06 1.46 13.02
C GLU A 144 12.73 0.71 12.98
N ASP A 145 11.59 1.39 13.21
CA ASP A 145 10.27 0.74 13.15
C ASP A 145 9.92 0.24 11.74
N LYS A 146 10.38 0.95 10.69
CA LYS A 146 10.20 0.51 9.29
C LYS A 146 11.07 -0.69 8.97
N ILE A 147 12.29 -0.73 9.51
CA ILE A 147 13.17 -1.91 9.42
C ILE A 147 12.55 -3.10 10.15
N ASP A 148 12.03 -2.90 11.36
CA ASP A 148 11.41 -3.96 12.15
C ASP A 148 10.11 -4.48 11.52
N ALA A 149 9.31 -3.61 10.91
CA ALA A 149 8.15 -4.05 10.11
C ALA A 149 8.59 -4.96 8.95
N LEU A 150 9.69 -4.64 8.26
CA LEU A 150 10.23 -5.48 7.21
C LEU A 150 10.75 -6.82 7.77
N LYS A 151 11.45 -6.80 8.91
CA LYS A 151 11.92 -8.03 9.59
C LYS A 151 10.77 -8.99 9.87
N LEU A 152 9.61 -8.50 10.33
CA LEU A 152 8.42 -9.34 10.54
C LEU A 152 7.97 -10.06 9.25
N LEU A 153 8.05 -9.39 8.10
CA LEU A 153 7.78 -10.03 6.82
C LEU A 153 8.84 -11.08 6.49
N LEU A 154 10.12 -10.75 6.67
CA LEU A 154 11.23 -11.67 6.42
C LEU A 154 11.16 -12.91 7.31
N ASP A 155 10.80 -12.75 8.59
CA ASP A 155 10.63 -13.83 9.55
C ASP A 155 9.49 -14.78 9.13
N LYS A 156 8.36 -14.24 8.65
CA LYS A 156 7.27 -15.06 8.06
C LYS A 156 7.73 -15.88 6.86
N HIS A 157 8.72 -15.37 6.13
CA HIS A 157 9.32 -16.06 4.99
C HIS A 157 10.55 -16.88 5.40
N GLU A 158 10.94 -16.91 6.68
CA GLU A 158 12.19 -17.50 7.18
C GLU A 158 13.43 -17.05 6.39
N ILE A 159 13.42 -15.79 5.92
CA ILE A 159 14.55 -15.17 5.25
C ILE A 159 15.50 -14.65 6.31
N LYS A 160 16.75 -15.14 6.30
CA LYS A 160 17.77 -14.70 7.25
C LYS A 160 18.26 -13.31 6.89
N TYR A 161 18.46 -12.49 7.92
CA TYR A 161 19.02 -11.15 7.86
C TYR A 161 19.95 -10.91 9.05
N GLY A 162 20.72 -9.83 8.99
CA GLY A 162 21.54 -9.37 10.10
C GLY A 162 21.77 -7.87 10.06
N ASN A 163 22.52 -7.36 11.03
CA ASN A 163 22.87 -5.95 11.13
C ASN A 163 24.23 -5.70 10.48
N ALA A 164 24.37 -4.59 9.76
CA ALA A 164 25.63 -4.22 9.13
C ALA A 164 26.71 -3.88 10.17
N SER A 165 27.98 -3.98 9.77
CA SER A 165 29.08 -3.33 10.47
C SER A 165 29.24 -1.89 9.98
N ARG A 166 29.83 -1.01 10.81
CA ARG A 166 30.17 0.35 10.36
C ARG A 166 31.12 0.27 9.15
N GLY A 167 30.86 1.08 8.13
CA GLY A 167 31.66 1.09 6.92
C GLY A 167 30.96 1.76 5.75
N ARG A 168 31.37 1.43 4.52
CA ARG A 168 30.74 1.93 3.29
C ARG A 168 30.39 0.75 2.39
N VAL A 169 29.22 0.81 1.76
CA VAL A 169 28.77 -0.16 0.76
C VAL A 169 28.50 0.55 -0.56
N SER A 170 28.81 -0.12 -1.67
CA SER A 170 28.55 0.34 -3.03
C SER A 170 27.70 -0.66 -3.81
N GLY A 171 26.98 -0.15 -4.81
CA GLY A 171 26.08 -0.95 -5.65
C GLY A 171 25.03 -0.07 -6.32
N LEU A 172 23.91 -0.68 -6.72
CA LEU A 172 22.76 0.05 -7.25
C LEU A 172 22.04 0.75 -6.09
N LYS A 173 22.00 2.09 -6.11
CA LYS A 173 21.29 2.91 -5.14
C LYS A 173 19.86 3.16 -5.59
N TYR A 174 18.89 2.82 -4.73
CA TYR A 174 17.46 2.80 -5.09
C TYR A 174 16.90 4.21 -5.26
N SER A 175 17.37 5.18 -4.47
CA SER A 175 16.90 6.56 -4.50
C SER A 175 17.17 7.28 -5.84
N THR A 176 18.21 6.86 -6.56
CA THR A 176 18.66 7.45 -7.84
C THR A 176 18.55 6.48 -9.01
N ASN A 177 18.23 5.21 -8.75
CA ASN A 177 18.25 4.12 -9.72
C ASN A 177 19.58 4.06 -10.52
N SER A 178 20.70 4.30 -9.84
CA SER A 178 22.03 4.37 -10.45
C SER A 178 23.11 3.84 -9.50
N THR A 179 24.31 3.60 -10.02
CA THR A 179 25.44 3.17 -9.18
C THR A 179 25.80 4.26 -8.18
N GLY A 180 25.96 3.87 -6.91
CA GLY A 180 26.30 4.79 -5.84
C GLY A 180 26.86 4.06 -4.62
N SER A 181 26.98 4.80 -3.52
CA SER A 181 27.41 4.25 -2.24
C SER A 181 26.71 4.93 -1.06
N MET A 182 26.72 4.25 0.08
CA MET A 182 26.16 4.75 1.35
C MET A 182 27.04 4.33 2.52
N ASN A 183 27.06 5.14 3.57
CA ASN A 183 27.69 4.77 4.83
C ASN A 183 26.75 3.89 5.63
N MET A 184 27.28 2.76 6.09
CA MET A 184 26.60 1.77 6.91
C MET A 184 26.76 2.07 8.40
N THR A 185 25.69 1.84 9.15
CA THR A 185 25.68 1.86 10.61
C THR A 185 25.31 0.49 11.16
N THR A 186 25.52 0.26 12.45
CA THR A 186 25.12 -0.99 13.13
C THR A 186 23.61 -1.20 13.18
N ASN A 187 22.81 -0.19 12.80
CA ASN A 187 21.35 -0.28 12.76
C ASN A 187 20.83 -0.64 11.36
N ASP A 188 21.70 -0.64 10.35
CA ASP A 188 21.29 -0.90 8.97
C ASP A 188 21.11 -2.42 8.77
N LEU A 189 20.06 -2.80 8.04
CA LEU A 189 19.69 -4.19 7.79
C LEU A 189 20.45 -4.73 6.58
N VAL A 190 21.02 -5.93 6.70
CA VAL A 190 21.66 -6.66 5.61
C VAL A 190 20.90 -7.94 5.32
N VAL A 191 20.47 -8.11 4.07
CA VAL A 191 19.84 -9.34 3.59
C VAL A 191 20.70 -9.92 2.47
N SER A 192 21.30 -11.09 2.71
CA SER A 192 22.14 -11.76 1.73
C SER A 192 21.32 -12.64 0.80
N THR A 193 21.71 -12.75 -0.48
CA THR A 193 21.17 -13.79 -1.38
C THR A 193 21.93 -15.12 -1.27
N ASN A 194 22.99 -15.18 -0.46
CA ASN A 194 23.74 -16.40 -0.16
C ASN A 194 23.04 -17.24 0.92
N GLN A 195 21.79 -17.62 0.64
CA GLN A 195 20.94 -18.47 1.47
C GLN A 195 19.94 -19.22 0.57
N PRO A 196 19.30 -20.31 1.02
CA PRO A 196 18.38 -21.08 0.19
C PRO A 196 17.32 -20.19 -0.50
N LYS A 197 16.67 -19.29 0.25
CA LYS A 197 15.63 -18.40 -0.27
C LYS A 197 16.17 -17.18 -1.03
N GLY A 198 17.45 -17.19 -1.46
CA GLY A 198 18.09 -16.04 -2.12
C GLY A 198 17.43 -15.60 -3.43
N LYS A 199 16.78 -16.52 -4.15
CA LYS A 199 15.96 -16.17 -5.34
C LYS A 199 14.69 -15.40 -4.96
N MET A 200 14.00 -15.79 -3.89
CA MET A 200 12.88 -15.03 -3.34
C MET A 200 13.33 -13.66 -2.83
N VAL A 201 14.49 -13.57 -2.15
CA VAL A 201 15.10 -12.29 -1.75
C VAL A 201 15.33 -11.41 -2.98
N LYS A 202 15.89 -11.95 -4.08
CA LYS A 202 16.05 -11.19 -5.33
C LYS A 202 14.72 -10.60 -5.80
N VAL A 203 13.67 -11.43 -5.89
CA VAL A 203 12.35 -11.00 -6.36
C VAL A 203 11.76 -9.91 -5.48
N LEU A 204 11.77 -10.10 -4.16
CA LEU A 204 11.16 -9.15 -3.24
C LEU A 204 11.91 -7.80 -3.19
N PHE A 205 13.24 -7.83 -3.34
CA PHE A 205 14.07 -6.65 -3.16
C PHE A 205 14.44 -5.92 -4.44
N GLU A 206 14.25 -6.50 -5.63
CA GLU A 206 14.69 -5.86 -6.87
C GLU A 206 14.17 -4.42 -7.03
N ALA A 207 15.04 -3.53 -7.50
CA ALA A 207 14.70 -2.13 -7.72
C ALA A 207 13.74 -1.95 -8.91
N ASN A 208 13.96 -2.76 -9.96
CA ASN A 208 13.12 -2.73 -11.15
C ASN A 208 13.06 -4.12 -11.78
N ALA A 209 11.87 -4.74 -11.73
CA ALA A 209 11.64 -6.05 -12.31
C ALA A 209 11.61 -5.97 -13.84
N LYS A 210 12.23 -6.97 -14.49
CA LYS A 210 12.31 -7.02 -15.96
C LYS A 210 10.99 -7.52 -16.53
N LEU A 211 10.30 -6.65 -17.24
CA LEU A 211 9.03 -6.95 -17.89
C LEU A 211 9.23 -7.32 -19.37
N THR A 212 8.79 -8.52 -19.78
CA THR A 212 8.86 -9.01 -21.17
C THR A 212 7.67 -8.56 -22.01
N ASP A 213 6.51 -8.38 -21.38
CA ASP A 213 5.29 -7.88 -21.99
C ASP A 213 4.58 -6.89 -21.05
N SER A 214 4.04 -5.81 -21.59
CA SER A 214 3.27 -4.82 -20.83
C SER A 214 1.84 -5.24 -20.53
N LEU A 215 1.33 -6.29 -21.17
CA LEU A 215 0.02 -6.83 -20.86
C LEU A 215 0.12 -7.74 -19.65
N THR A 216 -0.13 -7.17 -18.48
CA THR A 216 -0.07 -7.89 -17.19
C THR A 216 -1.45 -8.05 -16.59
N TYR A 217 -1.61 -9.08 -15.78
CA TYR A 217 -2.82 -9.36 -15.02
C TYR A 217 -2.98 -8.40 -13.83
N ASP A 218 -1.88 -8.02 -13.19
CA ASP A 218 -1.86 -7.20 -11.98
C ASP A 218 -0.70 -6.16 -12.03
N ILE A 219 -0.20 -5.72 -10.87
CA ILE A 219 0.88 -4.74 -10.76
C ILE A 219 2.23 -5.23 -11.29
N THR A 220 3.05 -4.28 -11.72
CA THR A 220 4.39 -4.53 -12.29
C THR A 220 5.54 -3.98 -11.44
N ALA A 221 5.24 -3.47 -10.24
CA ALA A 221 6.23 -2.99 -9.28
C ALA A 221 5.81 -3.26 -7.82
N TRP A 222 6.76 -3.73 -7.00
CA TRP A 222 6.51 -4.15 -5.61
C TRP A 222 7.72 -3.99 -4.66
N SER A 223 8.84 -3.46 -5.16
CA SER A 223 10.14 -3.40 -4.46
C SER A 223 10.01 -3.07 -2.95
N LEU A 224 10.39 -4.02 -2.09
CA LEU A 224 10.23 -3.87 -0.63
C LEU A 224 10.96 -2.63 -0.06
N PRO A 225 12.18 -2.25 -0.51
CA PRO A 225 12.80 -1.00 -0.08
C PRO A 225 11.90 0.23 -0.29
N HIS A 226 11.23 0.34 -1.45
CA HIS A 226 10.31 1.45 -1.72
C HIS A 226 9.01 1.32 -0.93
N ALA A 227 8.43 0.11 -0.87
CA ALA A 227 7.19 -0.15 -0.15
C ALA A 227 7.30 0.18 1.35
N TYR A 228 8.48 -0.02 1.95
CA TYR A 228 8.78 0.28 3.36
C TYR A 228 9.42 1.66 3.56
N GLY A 229 9.74 2.41 2.49
CA GLY A 229 10.33 3.74 2.60
C GLY A 229 11.74 3.74 3.18
N LEU A 230 12.55 2.76 2.79
CA LEU A 230 13.93 2.57 3.22
C LEU A 230 14.90 2.95 2.08
N GLU A 231 15.96 3.67 2.42
CA GLU A 231 17.11 3.80 1.52
C GLU A 231 17.78 2.44 1.38
N ALA A 232 18.18 2.07 0.17
CA ALA A 232 18.81 0.77 -0.06
C ALA A 232 19.93 0.81 -1.10
N ILE A 233 20.88 -0.12 -0.93
CA ILE A 233 21.87 -0.48 -1.93
C ILE A 233 21.82 -1.99 -2.20
N ALA A 234 21.72 -2.36 -3.48
CA ALA A 234 21.95 -3.73 -3.93
C ALA A 234 23.42 -3.87 -4.36
N SER A 235 24.20 -4.60 -3.56
CA SER A 235 25.63 -4.81 -3.80
C SER A 235 25.89 -6.12 -4.54
N THR A 236 26.85 -6.08 -5.47
CA THR A 236 27.39 -7.28 -6.13
C THR A 236 28.34 -8.07 -5.24
N ASN A 237 28.72 -7.51 -4.08
CA ASN A 237 29.59 -8.14 -3.11
C ASN A 237 28.78 -8.68 -1.92
N LEU A 238 29.27 -9.76 -1.31
CA LEU A 238 28.71 -10.24 -0.06
C LEU A 238 29.12 -9.28 1.06
N ILE A 239 28.14 -8.78 1.81
CA ILE A 239 28.36 -7.89 2.95
C ILE A 239 28.21 -8.72 4.23
N ALA A 240 29.23 -8.66 5.09
CA ALA A 240 29.17 -9.31 6.39
C ALA A 240 28.07 -8.68 7.26
N SER A 241 27.35 -9.52 7.98
CA SER A 241 26.27 -9.11 8.87
C SER A 241 26.39 -9.82 10.22
N ASN A 242 26.11 -9.10 11.29
CA ASN A 242 26.08 -9.65 12.65
C ASN A 242 24.65 -10.05 13.02
N THR A 243 24.51 -10.88 14.04
CA THR A 243 23.21 -11.25 14.60
C THR A 243 22.41 -10.00 14.97
N SER A 244 21.13 -9.98 14.60
CA SER A 244 20.27 -8.84 14.93
C SER A 244 20.00 -8.80 16.42
N THR A 245 20.28 -7.65 17.05
CA THR A 245 19.92 -7.40 18.45
C THR A 245 18.72 -6.47 18.51
N TYR A 246 17.71 -6.87 19.26
CA TYR A 246 16.55 -6.04 19.53
C TYR A 246 16.75 -5.32 20.87
N ASN A 247 16.85 -3.99 20.83
CA ASN A 247 16.95 -3.19 22.04
C ASN A 247 15.56 -2.74 22.48
N LYS A 248 15.08 -3.31 23.58
CA LYS A 248 13.81 -2.89 24.18
C LYS A 248 13.98 -1.54 24.88
N VAL A 249 13.09 -0.60 24.55
CA VAL A 249 13.00 0.68 25.23
C VAL A 249 12.52 0.47 26.67
N SER A 250 13.23 1.10 27.60
CA SER A 250 12.88 1.13 29.01
C SER A 250 12.72 2.57 29.47
N ASN A 251 11.49 2.95 29.81
CA ASN A 251 11.17 4.25 30.36
C ASN A 251 11.08 4.19 31.88
N ASN A 252 11.53 5.26 32.53
CA ASN A 252 11.41 5.45 33.97
C ASN A 252 10.40 6.54 34.30
N LYS A 253 9.68 6.39 35.41
CA LYS A 253 8.78 7.42 35.93
C LYS A 253 9.56 8.70 36.27
N ARG A 254 9.00 9.86 35.92
CA ARG A 254 9.57 11.18 36.20
C ARG A 254 8.49 12.13 36.70
N SER A 255 8.27 12.13 38.01
CA SER A 255 7.21 12.90 38.67
C SER A 255 7.34 14.42 38.51
N ASN A 256 8.57 14.92 38.34
CA ASN A 256 8.85 16.37 38.30
C ASN A 256 8.79 16.96 36.88
N ALA A 257 8.43 16.17 35.86
CA ALA A 257 8.31 16.65 34.48
C ALA A 257 6.99 17.42 34.30
N THR A 258 6.97 18.50 33.50
CA THR A 258 5.73 19.17 33.05
C THR A 258 4.91 18.29 32.11
N GLY A 259 5.58 17.42 31.37
CA GLY A 259 4.97 16.48 30.44
C GLY A 259 6.00 15.56 29.78
N TYR A 260 5.56 14.87 28.74
CA TYR A 260 6.40 13.98 27.94
C TYR A 260 6.26 14.30 26.45
N ILE A 261 7.36 14.22 25.71
CA ILE A 261 7.35 14.30 24.25
C ILE A 261 7.71 12.93 23.65
N VAL A 262 6.99 12.52 22.61
CA VAL A 262 7.26 11.32 21.80
C VAL A 262 7.37 11.74 20.34
N ARG A 263 8.36 11.23 19.61
CA ARG A 263 8.57 11.56 18.19
C ARG A 263 7.48 10.91 17.30
N TRP A 264 7.27 11.47 16.11
CA TRP A 264 6.30 10.98 15.13
C TRP A 264 6.98 10.69 13.79
N ASN A 265 7.30 9.41 13.54
CA ASN A 265 8.08 8.97 12.38
C ASN A 265 7.51 7.73 11.69
N SER A 266 6.68 6.94 12.37
CA SER A 266 6.24 5.64 11.88
C SER A 266 4.81 5.29 12.30
N LEU A 267 4.28 4.20 11.74
CA LEU A 267 2.98 3.67 12.13
C LEU A 267 2.95 3.19 13.60
N LYS A 268 4.10 2.83 14.19
CA LYS A 268 4.18 2.46 15.61
C LYS A 268 3.90 3.65 16.54
N ASP A 269 4.23 4.86 16.10
CA ASP A 269 3.88 6.08 16.83
C ASP A 269 2.37 6.35 16.76
N ALA A 270 1.72 6.01 15.64
CA ALA A 270 0.27 6.07 15.48
C ALA A 270 -0.48 5.04 16.34
N GLU A 271 0.02 3.81 16.44
CA GLU A 271 -0.48 2.79 17.35
C GLU A 271 -0.43 3.27 18.81
N PHE A 272 0.69 3.90 19.20
CA PHE A 272 0.83 4.50 20.53
C PHE A 272 -0.19 5.64 20.76
N LEU A 273 -0.31 6.58 19.83
CA LEU A 273 -1.27 7.69 19.90
C LEU A 273 -2.71 7.18 20.08
N THR A 274 -3.13 6.25 19.23
CA THR A 274 -4.50 5.73 19.26
C THR A 274 -4.79 4.95 20.54
N HIS A 275 -3.80 4.27 21.11
CA HIS A 275 -3.93 3.65 22.44
C HIS A 275 -4.19 4.69 23.54
N LEU A 276 -3.44 5.80 23.54
CA LEU A 276 -3.64 6.90 24.49
C LEU A 276 -5.03 7.53 24.34
N LEU A 277 -5.47 7.80 23.11
CA LEU A 277 -6.80 8.39 22.85
C LEU A 277 -7.95 7.47 23.32
N LYS A 278 -7.80 6.15 23.17
CA LYS A 278 -8.78 5.17 23.68
C LYS A 278 -8.86 5.17 25.21
N GLN A 279 -7.75 5.45 25.89
CA GLN A 279 -7.68 5.65 27.33
C GLN A 279 -8.11 7.05 27.78
N ASN A 280 -8.62 7.89 26.87
CA ASN A 280 -9.00 9.29 27.10
C ASN A 280 -7.86 10.17 27.62
N ILE A 281 -6.61 9.79 27.34
CA ILE A 281 -5.45 10.64 27.58
C ILE A 281 -5.40 11.69 26.47
N LYS A 282 -5.35 12.96 26.87
CA LYS A 282 -5.19 14.09 25.96
C LYS A 282 -3.75 14.18 25.49
N VAL A 283 -3.59 14.20 24.18
CA VAL A 283 -2.30 14.31 23.49
C VAL A 283 -2.34 15.53 22.59
N ARG A 284 -1.30 16.33 22.59
CA ARG A 284 -1.09 17.42 21.65
C ARG A 284 -0.05 17.03 20.60
N PHE A 285 0.02 17.76 19.49
CA PHE A 285 1.09 17.64 18.51
C PHE A 285 1.61 19.02 18.15
N THR A 286 2.87 19.09 17.72
CA THR A 286 3.49 20.33 17.25
C THR A 286 3.43 20.48 15.73
N GLU A 287 3.01 21.63 15.23
CA GLU A 287 3.04 21.96 13.79
C GLU A 287 4.40 22.49 13.31
N LYS A 288 5.24 22.95 14.25
CA LYS A 288 6.59 23.45 14.00
C LYS A 288 7.62 22.64 14.79
N PRO A 289 8.86 22.48 14.31
CA PRO A 289 9.91 21.91 15.13
C PRO A 289 10.12 22.73 16.41
N LEU A 290 10.40 22.06 17.52
CA LEU A 290 10.73 22.70 18.80
C LEU A 290 11.98 22.07 19.40
N ASN A 291 12.73 22.86 20.17
CA ASN A 291 13.89 22.39 20.93
C ASN A 291 13.62 22.60 22.42
N THR A 292 13.81 21.55 23.22
CA THR A 292 13.69 21.60 24.68
C THR A 292 14.61 20.57 25.30
N ASP A 293 15.19 20.88 26.46
CA ASP A 293 16.15 20.02 27.19
C ASP A 293 17.29 19.48 26.31
N GLY A 294 17.73 20.25 25.31
CA GLY A 294 18.82 19.90 24.38
C GLY A 294 18.43 18.92 23.27
N GLU A 295 17.19 18.43 23.22
CA GLU A 295 16.67 17.61 22.12
C GLU A 295 15.77 18.43 21.18
N THR A 296 15.86 18.14 19.88
CA THR A 296 14.94 18.66 18.87
C THR A 296 13.85 17.63 18.58
N PHE A 297 12.62 18.12 18.47
CA PHE A 297 11.44 17.36 18.11
C PHE A 297 10.81 17.98 16.86
N ASP A 298 10.67 17.15 15.82
CA ASP A 298 10.11 17.58 14.54
C ASP A 298 8.59 17.69 14.57
N ARG A 299 8.03 18.21 13.47
CA ARG A 299 6.59 18.35 13.25
C ARG A 299 5.86 17.01 13.46
N GLY A 300 4.68 17.09 14.07
CA GLY A 300 3.86 15.93 14.43
C GLY A 300 4.28 15.25 15.74
N SER A 301 5.42 15.60 16.35
CA SER A 301 5.80 15.04 17.65
C SER A 301 4.69 15.24 18.68
N LEU A 302 4.39 14.18 19.42
CA LEU A 302 3.31 14.09 20.38
C LEU A 302 3.75 14.66 21.71
N ILE A 303 2.93 15.51 22.32
CA ILE A 303 3.19 16.18 23.59
C ILE A 303 2.05 15.82 24.54
N ILE A 304 2.39 15.14 25.64
CA ILE A 304 1.45 14.76 26.69
C ILE A 304 1.72 15.64 27.90
N VAL A 305 0.89 16.66 28.09
CA VAL A 305 1.03 17.63 29.18
C VAL A 305 0.22 17.15 30.39
N ARG A 306 0.80 17.22 31.60
CA ARG A 306 0.08 16.88 32.84
C ARG A 306 -1.16 17.75 33.05
N GLY A 307 -1.04 19.04 32.71
CA GLY A 307 -2.12 20.02 32.85
C GLY A 307 -3.40 19.63 32.10
N ASP A 308 -3.28 19.03 30.90
CA ASP A 308 -4.44 18.55 30.13
C ASP A 308 -5.07 17.27 30.73
N ASN A 309 -4.30 16.55 31.55
CA ASN A 309 -4.59 15.19 32.01
C ASN A 309 -4.75 15.09 33.54
N LYS A 310 -5.10 16.19 34.23
CA LYS A 310 -5.23 16.24 35.71
C LYS A 310 -6.22 15.23 36.30
N LYS A 311 -7.20 14.77 35.50
CA LYS A 311 -8.22 13.79 35.91
C LYS A 311 -7.80 12.34 35.68
N VAL A 312 -6.61 12.10 35.14
CA VAL A 312 -6.08 10.76 34.88
C VAL A 312 -5.24 10.32 36.08
N ASP A 313 -5.77 9.40 36.87
CA ASP A 313 -5.04 8.83 38.01
C ASP A 313 -3.77 8.12 37.54
N ASN A 314 -2.67 8.33 38.28
CA ASN A 314 -1.38 7.67 38.02
C ASN A 314 -0.87 7.81 36.57
N LEU A 315 -1.11 8.96 35.93
CA LEU A 315 -0.74 9.25 34.54
C LEU A 315 0.67 8.74 34.16
N ASP A 316 1.68 8.97 34.99
CA ASP A 316 3.05 8.55 34.67
C ASP A 316 3.22 7.04 34.56
N ALA A 317 2.61 6.29 35.49
CA ALA A 317 2.70 4.84 35.47
C ALA A 317 2.00 4.29 34.23
N LEU A 318 0.85 4.88 33.89
CA LEU A 318 0.11 4.54 32.69
C LEU A 318 0.92 4.85 31.42
N LEU A 319 1.47 6.06 31.29
CA LEU A 319 2.31 6.45 30.16
C LEU A 319 3.55 5.57 30.03
N VAL A 320 4.28 5.32 31.12
CA VAL A 320 5.48 4.46 31.13
C VAL A 320 5.12 3.04 30.70
N SER A 321 4.06 2.46 31.26
CA SER A 321 3.63 1.10 30.91
C SER A 321 3.22 0.99 29.44
N THR A 322 2.44 1.95 28.94
CA THR A 322 2.01 2.01 27.54
C THR A 322 3.21 2.23 26.62
N ALA A 323 4.09 3.19 26.92
CA ALA A 323 5.26 3.46 26.08
C ALA A 323 6.21 2.27 26.03
N ASN A 324 6.44 1.57 27.15
CA ASN A 324 7.24 0.34 27.16
C ASN A 324 6.58 -0.80 26.37
N LYS A 325 5.23 -0.92 26.38
CA LYS A 325 4.48 -1.88 25.57
C LYS A 325 4.64 -1.63 24.07
N PHE A 326 4.60 -0.37 23.66
CA PHE A 326 4.73 0.05 22.26
C PHE A 326 6.18 0.38 21.85
N ASN A 327 7.17 0.05 22.70
CA ASN A 327 8.58 0.33 22.48
C ASN A 327 8.86 1.81 22.13
N ARG A 328 8.17 2.76 22.76
CA ARG A 328 8.31 4.22 22.52
C ARG A 328 9.13 4.87 23.62
N LYS A 329 10.08 5.74 23.24
CA LYS A 329 10.85 6.54 24.19
C LYS A 329 10.03 7.76 24.62
N LEU A 330 9.71 7.84 25.91
CA LEU A 330 9.18 9.04 26.53
C LEU A 330 10.32 9.99 26.85
N ASN A 331 10.25 11.22 26.34
CA ASN A 331 11.22 12.26 26.65
C ASN A 331 10.58 13.19 27.69
N PRO A 332 10.89 13.03 28.99
CA PRO A 332 10.37 13.90 30.04
C PRO A 332 10.89 15.31 29.84
N VAL A 333 10.03 16.31 29.94
CA VAL A 333 10.43 17.72 29.86
C VAL A 333 10.17 18.44 31.17
N ALA A 334 11.13 19.24 31.62
CA ALA A 334 11.00 19.96 32.89
C ALA A 334 10.03 21.15 32.79
N SER A 335 9.98 21.80 31.62
CA SER A 335 9.21 23.03 31.39
C SER A 335 8.40 22.97 30.10
N GLY A 336 7.30 23.73 30.05
CA GLY A 336 6.57 24.01 28.81
C GLY A 336 7.15 25.17 28.00
N PHE A 337 8.19 25.83 28.53
CA PHE A 337 8.97 26.87 27.87
C PHE A 337 10.06 26.22 27.00
N SER A 338 9.92 26.35 25.68
CA SER A 338 10.86 25.79 24.70
C SER A 338 12.09 26.68 24.57
N LYS A 339 13.25 26.07 24.32
CA LYS A 339 14.49 26.82 24.02
C LYS A 339 14.39 27.51 22.66
N SER A 340 13.76 26.86 21.69
CA SER A 340 13.40 27.45 20.39
C SER A 340 12.17 26.76 19.80
N GLY A 341 11.48 27.44 18.90
CA GLY A 341 10.19 27.00 18.38
C GLY A 341 9.05 27.30 19.36
N PRO A 342 7.87 26.67 19.17
CA PRO A 342 6.69 26.95 19.99
C PRO A 342 6.82 26.44 21.43
N ASP A 343 6.33 27.24 22.38
CA ASP A 343 6.03 26.79 23.74
C ASP A 343 4.80 25.88 23.76
N PHE A 344 4.62 25.09 24.82
CA PHE A 344 3.53 24.11 24.91
C PHE A 344 2.12 24.72 24.88
N GLY A 345 2.00 25.99 25.25
CA GLY A 345 0.75 26.77 25.18
C GLY A 345 0.52 27.48 23.83
N SER A 346 1.44 27.37 22.88
CA SER A 346 1.34 28.03 21.58
C SER A 346 0.16 27.50 20.75
N PRO A 347 -0.48 28.33 19.91
CA PRO A 347 -1.47 27.87 18.93
C PRO A 347 -0.91 26.87 17.91
N ASP A 348 0.41 26.81 17.73
CA ASP A 348 1.09 25.80 16.91
C ASP A 348 1.17 24.41 17.60
N ILE A 349 0.75 24.31 18.87
CA ILE A 349 0.65 23.06 19.64
C ILE A 349 -0.81 22.67 19.84
N LYS A 350 -1.32 21.82 18.94
CA LYS A 350 -2.75 21.51 18.84
C LYS A 350 -3.11 20.22 19.56
N LEU A 351 -4.28 20.19 20.20
CA LEU A 351 -4.84 18.97 20.82
C LEU A 351 -5.29 17.99 19.73
N VAL A 352 -4.84 16.74 19.77
CA VAL A 352 -5.34 15.66 18.92
C VAL A 352 -6.74 15.26 19.40
N ASN A 353 -7.74 15.38 18.51
CA ASN A 353 -9.10 15.04 18.87
C ASN A 353 -9.36 13.54 18.68
N LYS A 354 -10.22 12.98 19.54
CA LYS A 354 -10.64 11.58 19.48
C LYS A 354 -11.69 11.41 18.37
N GLN A 355 -11.20 11.24 17.14
CA GLN A 355 -12.02 11.22 15.92
C GLN A 355 -13.05 10.09 15.92
N LYS A 356 -14.32 10.39 15.65
CA LYS A 356 -15.38 9.43 15.31
C LYS A 356 -15.40 9.22 13.80
N ILE A 357 -15.06 8.01 13.35
CA ILE A 357 -14.79 7.73 11.94
C ILE A 357 -15.89 6.85 11.36
N ALA A 358 -16.44 7.28 10.22
CA ALA A 358 -17.30 6.50 9.34
C ALA A 358 -16.49 5.97 8.14
N LEU A 359 -16.66 4.70 7.81
CA LEU A 359 -16.08 4.05 6.63
C LEU A 359 -17.19 3.57 5.72
N LEU A 360 -17.27 4.08 4.48
CA LEU A 360 -18.33 3.68 3.56
C LEU A 360 -18.13 2.25 3.05
N SER A 361 -19.22 1.50 2.98
CA SER A 361 -19.32 0.13 2.47
C SER A 361 -20.53 -0.01 1.54
N GLY A 362 -20.74 -1.20 0.98
CA GLY A 362 -21.91 -1.50 0.16
C GLY A 362 -21.78 -1.01 -1.29
N LYS A 363 -22.91 -0.58 -1.88
CA LYS A 363 -23.00 -0.32 -3.32
C LYS A 363 -22.06 0.79 -3.77
N GLY A 364 -21.38 0.57 -4.89
CA GLY A 364 -20.42 1.52 -5.44
C GLY A 364 -19.03 1.45 -4.78
N THR A 365 -18.87 0.84 -3.61
CA THR A 365 -17.58 0.68 -2.93
C THR A 365 -16.85 -0.57 -3.42
N SER A 366 -15.53 -0.47 -3.65
CA SER A 366 -14.67 -1.63 -3.90
C SER A 366 -14.51 -2.46 -2.63
N SER A 367 -14.93 -3.73 -2.66
CA SER A 367 -14.75 -4.67 -1.53
C SER A 367 -13.28 -4.84 -1.15
N LEU A 368 -12.36 -4.85 -2.13
CA LEU A 368 -10.92 -4.93 -1.89
C LEU A 368 -10.41 -3.69 -1.13
N SER A 369 -10.85 -2.50 -1.52
CA SER A 369 -10.43 -1.25 -0.86
C SER A 369 -11.03 -1.12 0.54
N TYR A 370 -12.31 -1.48 0.71
CA TYR A 370 -12.95 -1.51 2.01
C TYR A 370 -12.29 -2.51 2.95
N GLY A 371 -12.04 -3.74 2.48
CA GLY A 371 -11.40 -4.79 3.28
C GLY A 371 -10.01 -4.40 3.76
N ALA A 372 -9.20 -3.77 2.90
CA ALA A 372 -7.88 -3.27 3.28
C ALA A 372 -7.95 -2.17 4.36
N LEU A 373 -8.90 -1.23 4.25
CA LEU A 373 -9.13 -0.19 5.26
C LEU A 373 -9.64 -0.77 6.58
N TRP A 374 -10.62 -1.66 6.52
CA TRP A 374 -11.17 -2.31 7.71
C TRP A 374 -10.09 -3.11 8.46
N HIS A 375 -9.32 -3.93 7.74
CA HIS A 375 -8.16 -4.63 8.29
C HIS A 375 -7.14 -3.66 8.89
N PHE A 376 -6.82 -2.55 8.21
CA PHE A 376 -5.90 -1.55 8.75
C PHE A 376 -6.36 -0.98 10.09
N PHE A 377 -7.63 -0.57 10.20
CA PHE A 377 -8.19 -0.03 11.45
C PHE A 377 -8.20 -1.06 12.57
N GLU A 378 -8.55 -2.32 12.28
CA GLU A 378 -8.73 -3.34 13.30
C GLU A 378 -7.40 -4.00 13.73
N GLN A 379 -6.56 -4.38 12.76
CA GLN A 379 -5.40 -5.23 12.97
C GLN A 379 -4.08 -4.48 13.07
N GLN A 380 -4.01 -3.23 12.58
CA GLN A 380 -2.77 -2.44 12.59
C GLN A 380 -2.90 -1.22 13.49
N LEU A 381 -3.89 -0.35 13.22
CA LEU A 381 -4.06 0.89 13.97
C LEU A 381 -4.80 0.68 15.31
N HIS A 382 -5.60 -0.38 15.43
CA HIS A 382 -6.40 -0.71 16.61
C HIS A 382 -7.35 0.40 17.09
N TYR A 383 -7.95 1.13 16.13
CA TYR A 383 -8.83 2.27 16.37
C TYR A 383 -10.23 2.02 15.78
N PRO A 384 -11.33 2.32 16.50
CA PRO A 384 -12.67 1.98 16.06
C PRO A 384 -13.11 2.77 14.83
N VAL A 385 -13.84 2.11 13.94
CA VAL A 385 -14.50 2.71 12.78
C VAL A 385 -15.93 2.18 12.67
N THR A 386 -16.86 3.02 12.25
CA THR A 386 -18.25 2.62 12.00
C THR A 386 -18.44 2.39 10.50
N SER A 387 -18.79 1.17 10.12
CA SER A 387 -19.15 0.88 8.73
C SER A 387 -20.53 1.44 8.41
N ILE A 388 -20.65 2.18 7.32
CA ILE A 388 -21.90 2.78 6.86
C ILE A 388 -22.15 2.33 5.42
N ASN A 389 -23.27 1.67 5.18
CA ASN A 389 -23.69 1.38 3.81
C ASN A 389 -23.89 2.71 3.06
N SER A 390 -23.23 2.84 1.92
CA SER A 390 -23.22 4.06 1.11
C SER A 390 -24.64 4.54 0.77
N GLU A 391 -25.59 3.63 0.56
CA GLU A 391 -26.99 3.95 0.26
C GLU A 391 -27.70 4.70 1.41
N HIS A 392 -27.20 4.59 2.64
CA HIS A 392 -27.78 5.27 3.80
C HIS A 392 -27.23 6.68 4.03
N LEU A 393 -26.20 7.10 3.28
CA LEU A 393 -25.52 8.38 3.51
C LEU A 393 -26.46 9.60 3.43
N GLY A 394 -27.45 9.54 2.54
CA GLY A 394 -28.49 10.56 2.39
C GLY A 394 -29.38 10.73 3.63
N PHE A 395 -29.56 9.68 4.45
CA PHE A 395 -30.57 9.64 5.52
C PHE A 395 -29.98 9.68 6.93
N ILE A 396 -28.71 9.33 7.11
CA ILE A 396 -28.08 9.34 8.43
C ILE A 396 -27.74 10.75 8.93
N ASN A 397 -27.72 10.95 10.25
CA ASN A 397 -27.16 12.16 10.81
C ASN A 397 -25.62 12.11 10.74
N LEU A 398 -25.03 12.95 9.86
CA LEU A 398 -23.58 13.03 9.68
C LEU A 398 -22.86 13.66 10.89
N ASP A 399 -23.59 14.42 11.73
CA ASP A 399 -23.02 15.09 12.90
C ASP A 399 -22.56 14.12 14.00
N LYS A 400 -22.90 12.83 13.87
CA LYS A 400 -22.37 11.75 14.72
C LYS A 400 -20.90 11.43 14.43
N TYR A 401 -20.35 11.93 13.33
CA TYR A 401 -19.00 11.60 12.84
C TYR A 401 -18.18 12.87 12.61
N ASN A 402 -16.87 12.74 12.75
CA ASN A 402 -15.92 13.80 12.43
C ASN A 402 -15.28 13.57 11.07
N VAL A 403 -15.07 12.29 10.71
CA VAL A 403 -14.39 11.87 9.48
C VAL A 403 -15.25 10.84 8.75
N ILE A 404 -15.42 11.02 7.43
CA ILE A 404 -15.99 10.03 6.53
C ILE A 404 -14.90 9.61 5.54
N ILE A 405 -14.60 8.31 5.49
CA ILE A 405 -13.65 7.73 4.55
C ILE A 405 -14.41 7.05 3.42
N LEU A 406 -14.09 7.43 2.18
CA LEU A 406 -14.60 6.83 0.96
C LEU A 406 -13.49 5.95 0.36
N PRO A 407 -13.57 4.61 0.52
CA PRO A 407 -12.67 3.69 -0.19
C PRO A 407 -12.82 3.86 -1.70
N SER A 408 -11.85 3.35 -2.47
CA SER A 408 -11.97 3.30 -3.93
C SER A 408 -13.32 2.75 -4.37
N GLY A 409 -13.97 3.41 -5.33
CA GLY A 409 -15.34 3.07 -5.71
C GLY A 409 -15.92 4.09 -6.70
N ASN A 410 -17.10 3.77 -7.22
CA ASN A 410 -17.92 4.69 -8.01
C ASN A 410 -19.12 5.12 -7.17
N TYR A 411 -19.09 6.36 -6.68
CA TYR A 411 -20.13 6.92 -5.83
C TYR A 411 -21.06 7.87 -6.58
N ARG A 412 -20.96 8.03 -7.91
CA ARG A 412 -21.77 9.02 -8.65
C ARG A 412 -23.28 8.86 -8.44
N ASN A 413 -23.75 7.62 -8.35
CA ASN A 413 -25.17 7.34 -8.13
C ASN A 413 -25.58 7.48 -6.66
N THR A 414 -24.66 7.18 -5.74
CA THR A 414 -24.93 7.22 -4.30
C THR A 414 -24.79 8.63 -3.71
N LEU A 415 -23.85 9.42 -4.23
CA LEU A 415 -23.68 10.85 -3.98
C LEU A 415 -24.37 11.66 -5.08
N ASN A 416 -25.69 11.48 -5.20
CA ASN A 416 -26.52 12.34 -6.04
C ASN A 416 -26.51 13.80 -5.53
N GLU A 417 -27.16 14.72 -6.26
CA GLU A 417 -27.13 16.15 -5.95
C GLU A 417 -27.53 16.47 -4.49
N SER A 418 -28.64 15.89 -4.02
CA SER A 418 -29.11 16.09 -2.64
C SER A 418 -28.12 15.55 -1.59
N ALA A 419 -27.61 14.34 -1.79
CA ALA A 419 -26.61 13.76 -0.89
C ALA A 419 -25.31 14.56 -0.89
N MET A 420 -24.92 15.11 -2.04
CA MET A 420 -23.74 15.96 -2.19
C MET A 420 -23.91 17.30 -1.50
N GLU A 421 -25.06 17.97 -1.63
CA GLU A 421 -25.35 19.24 -0.93
C GLU A 421 -25.32 19.05 0.59
N LYS A 422 -25.91 17.95 1.09
CA LYS A 422 -25.86 17.58 2.51
C LYS A 422 -24.42 17.35 2.96
N LEU A 423 -23.63 16.62 2.18
CA LEU A 423 -22.22 16.36 2.46
C LEU A 423 -21.41 17.68 2.48
N GLN A 424 -21.59 18.55 1.50
CA GLN A 424 -20.95 19.86 1.45
C GLN A 424 -21.32 20.72 2.66
N THR A 425 -22.59 20.71 3.08
CA THR A 425 -23.05 21.44 4.27
C THR A 425 -22.37 20.92 5.52
N TRP A 426 -22.28 19.60 5.68
CA TRP A 426 -21.56 18.97 6.80
C TRP A 426 -20.06 19.30 6.78
N ILE A 427 -19.41 19.25 5.61
CA ILE A 427 -18.00 19.67 5.47
C ILE A 427 -17.84 21.13 5.87
N LYS A 428 -18.66 22.06 5.34
CA LYS A 428 -18.58 23.50 5.67
C LYS A 428 -18.63 23.78 7.17
N LYS A 429 -19.36 22.96 7.94
CA LYS A 429 -19.47 23.05 9.41
C LYS A 429 -18.27 22.48 10.18
N GLY A 430 -17.35 21.77 9.54
CA GLY A 430 -16.17 21.18 10.19
C GLY A 430 -15.92 19.71 9.86
N GLY A 431 -16.84 19.05 9.16
CA GLY A 431 -16.68 17.66 8.74
C GLY A 431 -15.50 17.45 7.79
N LYS A 432 -14.93 16.24 7.81
CA LYS A 432 -13.80 15.86 6.95
C LYS A 432 -14.11 14.64 6.09
N VAL A 433 -13.88 14.76 4.79
CA VAL A 433 -13.94 13.62 3.87
C VAL A 433 -12.54 13.19 3.49
N ILE A 434 -12.26 11.88 3.46
CA ILE A 434 -11.06 11.31 2.87
C ILE A 434 -11.49 10.44 1.70
N ALA A 435 -11.23 10.90 0.47
CA ALA A 435 -11.54 10.16 -0.76
C ALA A 435 -10.28 9.48 -1.30
N ILE A 436 -10.39 8.19 -1.63
CA ILE A 436 -9.25 7.37 -2.08
C ILE A 436 -9.49 6.83 -3.49
N ASP A 437 -8.49 6.97 -4.36
CA ASP A 437 -8.46 6.42 -5.72
C ASP A 437 -9.71 6.81 -6.53
N ARG A 438 -10.53 5.85 -7.00
CA ARG A 438 -11.70 6.16 -7.84
C ARG A 438 -12.77 7.01 -7.13
N ALA A 439 -12.76 7.07 -5.80
CA ALA A 439 -13.71 7.88 -5.05
C ALA A 439 -13.59 9.38 -5.36
N LEU A 440 -12.41 9.84 -5.79
CA LEU A 440 -12.16 11.23 -6.20
C LEU A 440 -13.08 11.66 -7.35
N SER A 441 -13.52 10.73 -8.19
CA SER A 441 -14.43 11.01 -9.32
C SER A 441 -15.80 11.56 -8.90
N ALA A 442 -16.17 11.44 -7.63
CA ALA A 442 -17.39 12.05 -7.08
C ALA A 442 -17.23 13.56 -6.84
N PHE A 443 -16.00 14.07 -6.73
CA PHE A 443 -15.68 15.46 -6.40
C PHE A 443 -15.08 16.23 -7.57
N ALA A 444 -14.39 15.52 -8.47
CA ALA A 444 -13.76 16.14 -9.62
C ALA A 444 -14.78 16.82 -10.54
N ASP A 445 -14.46 18.05 -10.95
CA ASP A 445 -15.26 18.87 -11.87
C ASP A 445 -16.68 19.17 -11.32
N LYS A 446 -16.87 19.07 -10.00
CA LYS A 446 -18.14 19.36 -9.33
C LYS A 446 -18.10 20.73 -8.66
N LYS A 447 -19.21 21.46 -8.74
CA LYS A 447 -19.39 22.76 -8.10
C LYS A 447 -19.12 22.67 -6.60
N GLY A 448 -18.28 23.57 -6.09
CA GLY A 448 -17.93 23.65 -4.67
C GLY A 448 -16.70 22.83 -4.26
N PHE A 449 -16.05 22.15 -5.20
CA PHE A 449 -14.78 21.46 -4.99
C PHE A 449 -13.75 21.95 -6.00
N SER A 450 -12.48 21.97 -5.61
CA SER A 450 -11.38 22.51 -6.43
C SER A 450 -10.63 21.45 -7.23
N LEU A 451 -11.02 20.17 -7.10
CA LEU A 451 -10.43 19.07 -7.85
C LEU A 451 -10.91 19.10 -9.31
N LYS A 452 -9.97 19.07 -10.25
CA LYS A 452 -10.27 18.97 -11.69
C LYS A 452 -9.53 17.80 -12.32
N ARG A 453 -10.17 17.13 -13.28
CA ARG A 453 -9.48 16.12 -14.12
C ARG A 453 -8.52 16.82 -15.07
N ASN A 454 -7.43 16.14 -15.43
CA ASN A 454 -6.59 16.68 -16.50
C ASN A 454 -7.21 16.40 -17.87
N LYS A 455 -7.01 17.32 -18.80
CA LYS A 455 -7.53 17.25 -20.18
C LYS A 455 -7.09 16.02 -20.99
N ALA A 456 -6.03 15.32 -20.59
CA ALA A 456 -5.65 14.03 -21.19
C ALA A 456 -6.69 12.93 -20.89
N ASP A 457 -7.37 13.01 -19.74
CA ASP A 457 -8.51 12.16 -19.38
C ASP A 457 -9.82 12.61 -20.05
N GLU A 458 -9.87 13.83 -20.63
CA GLU A 458 -11.00 14.38 -21.40
C GLU A 458 -10.87 14.16 -22.92
N ALA A 459 -9.80 13.51 -23.39
CA ALA A 459 -9.55 13.28 -24.81
C ALA A 459 -10.56 12.31 -25.48
N GLU A 460 -11.60 11.87 -24.76
CA GLU A 460 -12.79 11.23 -25.35
C GLU A 460 -13.70 12.23 -26.10
N ASP A 461 -13.61 13.55 -25.84
CA ASP A 461 -14.55 14.55 -26.38
C ASP A 461 -13.98 15.48 -27.50
N LYS A 462 -12.79 15.20 -28.05
CA LYS A 462 -12.28 15.94 -29.23
C LYS A 462 -12.38 15.09 -30.49
N GLU A 463 -13.23 15.54 -31.42
CA GLU A 463 -13.50 14.99 -32.77
C GLU A 463 -13.37 13.47 -32.87
N GLU A 464 -14.50 12.76 -33.04
CA GLU A 464 -14.58 11.33 -33.38
C GLU A 464 -13.67 10.99 -34.58
N THR A 465 -12.38 10.83 -34.33
CA THR A 465 -11.51 10.03 -35.15
C THR A 465 -12.07 8.63 -34.96
N LYS A 466 -12.82 8.16 -35.97
CA LYS A 466 -13.37 6.81 -35.99
C LYS A 466 -12.27 5.87 -35.51
N ASN A 467 -12.55 5.08 -34.47
CA ASN A 467 -11.56 4.15 -33.94
C ASN A 467 -11.37 3.01 -34.96
N LEU A 468 -10.44 3.22 -35.89
CA LEU A 468 -10.07 2.30 -36.95
C LEU A 468 -8.99 1.30 -36.52
N ILE A 469 -8.63 1.25 -35.23
CA ILE A 469 -7.68 0.27 -34.70
C ILE A 469 -8.29 -1.13 -34.89
N PRO A 470 -7.60 -2.04 -35.61
CA PRO A 470 -8.06 -3.41 -35.79
C PRO A 470 -8.36 -4.06 -34.44
N TYR A 471 -9.42 -4.87 -34.38
CA TYR A 471 -9.88 -5.49 -33.12
C TYR A 471 -8.75 -6.24 -32.39
N ALA A 472 -7.92 -6.97 -33.12
CA ALA A 472 -6.78 -7.72 -32.59
C ALA A 472 -5.72 -6.82 -31.90
N ASP A 473 -5.57 -5.58 -32.36
CA ASP A 473 -4.56 -4.64 -31.87
C ASP A 473 -5.07 -3.78 -30.71
N ARG A 474 -6.38 -3.72 -30.49
CA ARG A 474 -7.00 -2.82 -29.49
C ARG A 474 -6.47 -3.04 -28.09
N ARG A 475 -6.22 -4.28 -27.67
CA ARG A 475 -5.68 -4.58 -26.33
C ARG A 475 -4.27 -3.98 -26.18
N ARG A 476 -3.44 -4.13 -27.21
CA ARG A 476 -2.06 -3.60 -27.23
C ARG A 476 -2.05 -2.08 -27.24
N GLU A 477 -2.90 -1.48 -28.07
CA GLU A 477 -3.03 -0.03 -28.16
C GLU A 477 -3.53 0.59 -26.86
N ASN A 478 -4.52 -0.04 -26.20
CA ASN A 478 -4.99 0.38 -24.87
C ASN A 478 -3.88 0.37 -23.81
N ALA A 479 -2.89 -0.53 -23.91
CA ALA A 479 -1.79 -0.57 -22.94
C ALA A 479 -0.97 0.74 -22.92
N LYS A 480 -0.96 1.53 -24.01
CA LYS A 480 -0.30 2.86 -24.05
C LYS A 480 -0.97 3.87 -23.11
N GLN A 481 -2.23 3.66 -22.76
CA GLN A 481 -3.03 4.51 -21.88
C GLN A 481 -3.07 4.00 -20.42
N MET A 482 -2.47 2.84 -20.14
CA MET A 482 -2.57 2.18 -18.84
C MET A 482 -1.34 2.39 -17.97
N ILE A 483 -1.54 2.36 -16.65
CA ILE A 483 -0.49 2.16 -15.66
C ILE A 483 -0.90 0.93 -14.85
N THR A 484 -0.15 -0.16 -14.97
CA THR A 484 -0.43 -1.43 -14.27
C THR A 484 0.54 -1.57 -13.10
N GLY A 485 0.40 -0.69 -12.10
CA GLY A 485 1.25 -0.67 -10.92
C GLY A 485 2.69 -0.24 -11.20
N ALA A 486 2.97 1.05 -11.10
CA ALA A 486 4.31 1.61 -11.26
C ALA A 486 4.68 2.52 -10.09
N ILE A 487 5.97 2.56 -9.76
CA ILE A 487 6.49 3.39 -8.67
C ILE A 487 6.94 4.73 -9.25
N PHE A 488 6.38 5.82 -8.75
CA PHE A 488 6.76 7.18 -9.12
C PHE A 488 7.40 7.91 -7.95
N LYS A 489 8.49 8.62 -8.22
CA LYS A 489 9.06 9.58 -7.27
C LYS A 489 8.21 10.85 -7.28
N THR A 490 7.79 11.30 -6.11
CA THR A 490 6.95 12.49 -5.91
C THR A 490 7.65 13.53 -5.05
N LYS A 491 7.22 14.80 -5.18
CA LYS A 491 7.60 15.90 -4.29
C LYS A 491 6.62 15.95 -3.12
N VAL A 492 7.11 16.23 -1.92
CA VAL A 492 6.31 16.29 -0.68
C VAL A 492 6.56 17.61 0.05
N ASP A 493 5.49 18.32 0.38
CA ASP A 493 5.52 19.40 1.37
C ASP A 493 5.40 18.81 2.78
N ASN A 494 6.54 18.52 3.40
CA ASN A 494 6.61 17.96 4.75
C ASN A 494 6.37 18.98 5.87
N THR A 495 5.99 20.22 5.53
CA THR A 495 5.54 21.23 6.50
C THR A 495 4.03 21.19 6.72
N HIS A 496 3.28 20.55 5.82
CA HIS A 496 1.85 20.32 5.96
C HIS A 496 1.55 19.15 6.91
N PRO A 497 0.52 19.22 7.79
CA PRO A 497 0.19 18.15 8.74
C PRO A 497 -0.04 16.77 8.12
N LEU A 498 -0.52 16.73 6.88
CA LEU A 498 -0.72 15.48 6.12
C LEU A 498 0.60 14.71 5.94
N ALA A 499 1.74 15.39 5.88
CA ALA A 499 3.06 14.82 5.58
C ALA A 499 4.01 14.80 6.78
N PHE A 500 3.53 14.99 8.01
CA PHE A 500 4.37 14.82 9.20
C PHE A 500 4.93 13.40 9.30
N GLY A 501 6.22 13.28 9.62
CA GLY A 501 6.96 12.02 9.59
C GLY A 501 7.56 11.64 8.23
N TYR A 502 7.38 12.47 7.19
CA TYR A 502 7.99 12.28 5.87
C TYR A 502 9.12 13.28 5.57
N SER A 503 10.01 12.88 4.67
CA SER A 503 10.95 13.80 4.03
C SER A 503 10.26 14.53 2.87
N ASN A 504 11.02 15.33 2.11
CA ASN A 504 10.52 16.04 0.93
C ASN A 504 10.26 15.15 -0.31
N THR A 505 10.40 13.83 -0.16
CA THR A 505 10.25 12.85 -1.24
C THR A 505 9.45 11.66 -0.76
N TYR A 506 8.52 11.19 -1.60
CA TYR A 506 7.80 9.94 -1.41
C TYR A 506 7.82 9.13 -2.70
N PHE A 507 7.77 7.80 -2.59
CA PHE A 507 7.66 6.90 -3.73
C PHE A 507 6.25 6.34 -3.72
N SER A 508 5.40 6.82 -4.63
CA SER A 508 4.00 6.41 -4.72
C SER A 508 3.85 5.21 -5.64
N LEU A 509 3.03 4.24 -5.23
CA LEU A 509 2.60 3.15 -6.10
C LEU A 509 1.33 3.57 -6.83
N LYS A 510 1.47 3.89 -8.11
CA LYS A 510 0.36 4.31 -8.98
C LYS A 510 -0.25 3.11 -9.69
N LEU A 511 -1.55 2.90 -9.50
CA LEU A 511 -2.28 1.70 -9.95
C LEU A 511 -3.14 1.93 -11.20
N GLY A 512 -3.18 3.16 -11.70
CA GLY A 512 -3.99 3.53 -12.85
C GLY A 512 -3.56 4.89 -13.40
N SER A 513 -4.01 5.22 -14.61
CA SER A 513 -3.63 6.42 -15.35
C SER A 513 -4.38 7.68 -14.91
N SER A 514 -5.45 7.56 -14.10
CA SER A 514 -6.23 8.71 -13.65
C SER A 514 -5.34 9.80 -13.07
N SER A 515 -5.58 11.02 -13.55
CA SER A 515 -4.75 12.17 -13.26
C SER A 515 -5.62 13.40 -12.98
N TYR A 516 -5.21 14.17 -11.97
CA TYR A 516 -5.91 15.38 -11.57
C TYR A 516 -4.94 16.54 -11.56
N SER A 517 -5.42 17.72 -11.90
CA SER A 517 -4.61 18.92 -11.83
C SER A 517 -4.25 19.20 -10.38
N LEU A 518 -3.18 19.97 -10.17
CA LEU A 518 -2.99 20.61 -8.88
C LEU A 518 -4.23 21.45 -8.53
N LEU A 519 -4.58 21.47 -7.25
CA LEU A 519 -5.69 22.25 -6.73
C LEU A 519 -5.38 23.73 -6.90
N GLU A 520 -6.30 24.49 -7.50
CA GLU A 520 -6.20 25.95 -7.62
C GLU A 520 -6.34 26.66 -6.26
N SER A 521 -7.04 26.02 -5.31
CA SER A 521 -7.19 26.45 -3.92
C SER A 521 -6.98 25.27 -2.98
N GLY A 522 -6.39 25.50 -1.81
CA GLY A 522 -6.06 24.45 -0.84
C GLY A 522 -4.57 24.12 -0.85
N TYR A 523 -4.22 22.86 -0.55
CA TYR A 523 -2.84 22.41 -0.38
C TYR A 523 -2.51 21.22 -1.29
N ASN A 524 -1.49 21.38 -2.12
CA ASN A 524 -0.94 20.34 -2.99
C ASN A 524 0.22 19.64 -2.26
N VAL A 525 -0.11 18.78 -1.30
CA VAL A 525 0.86 18.22 -0.34
C VAL A 525 1.84 17.25 -0.99
N VAL A 526 1.35 16.36 -1.85
CA VAL A 526 2.18 15.41 -2.60
C VAL A 526 1.79 15.50 -4.06
N HIS A 527 2.77 15.68 -4.93
CA HIS A 527 2.51 15.82 -6.36
C HIS A 527 3.66 15.26 -7.21
N ILE A 528 3.31 14.89 -8.45
CA ILE A 528 4.29 14.66 -9.50
C ILE A 528 4.67 16.02 -10.07
N GLY A 529 5.98 16.24 -10.25
CA GLY A 529 6.48 17.49 -10.84
C GLY A 529 6.18 17.60 -12.33
N ASP A 530 6.81 18.59 -12.93
CA ASP A 530 6.85 18.87 -14.36
C ASP A 530 7.41 17.71 -15.19
N THR A 531 8.35 16.95 -14.62
CA THR A 531 8.92 15.74 -15.24
C THR A 531 8.62 14.50 -14.40
N PRO A 532 7.64 13.65 -14.81
CA PRO A 532 7.32 12.41 -14.12
C PRO A 532 8.53 11.46 -14.10
N THR A 533 8.93 11.06 -12.89
CA THR A 533 10.06 10.14 -12.69
C THR A 533 9.55 8.77 -12.27
N LYS A 534 9.36 7.88 -13.27
CA LYS A 534 9.04 6.47 -13.04
C LYS A 534 10.30 5.71 -12.62
N VAL A 535 10.25 5.06 -11.45
CA VAL A 535 11.37 4.30 -10.88
C VAL A 535 11.28 2.83 -11.25
N SER A 536 10.08 2.26 -11.25
CA SER A 536 9.84 0.85 -11.57
C SER A 536 8.43 0.63 -12.13
N GLY A 537 8.23 -0.48 -12.83
CA GLY A 537 6.95 -0.92 -13.36
C GLY A 537 6.61 -0.32 -14.72
N PHE A 538 5.43 -0.67 -15.20
CA PHE A 538 4.89 -0.27 -16.49
C PHE A 538 3.98 0.94 -16.36
N ALA A 539 4.25 1.93 -17.21
CA ALA A 539 3.37 3.05 -17.47
C ALA A 539 3.43 3.30 -18.97
N GLY A 540 2.27 3.27 -19.63
CA GLY A 540 2.14 3.48 -21.06
C GLY A 540 2.58 4.88 -21.47
N SER A 541 3.00 5.03 -22.74
CA SER A 541 3.56 6.28 -23.25
C SER A 541 2.59 7.46 -23.16
N GLU A 542 1.30 7.21 -23.42
CA GLU A 542 0.28 8.25 -23.35
C GLU A 542 -0.13 8.55 -21.91
N ALA A 543 -0.22 7.52 -21.07
CA ALA A 543 -0.44 7.70 -19.63
C ALA A 543 0.67 8.58 -19.02
N MET A 544 1.93 8.35 -19.37
CA MET A 544 3.08 9.15 -18.91
C MET A 544 2.96 10.63 -19.28
N LYS A 545 2.44 10.97 -20.46
CA LYS A 545 2.22 12.37 -20.88
C LYS A 545 1.18 13.09 -20.01
N GLY A 546 0.20 12.35 -19.49
CA GLY A 546 -0.84 12.89 -18.60
C GLY A 546 -0.41 13.15 -17.15
N LEU A 547 0.82 12.77 -16.75
CA LEU A 547 1.27 12.85 -15.35
C LEU A 547 2.03 14.13 -14.99
N ASN A 548 2.29 15.02 -15.94
CA ASN A 548 3.02 16.27 -15.70
C ASN A 548 2.22 17.20 -14.76
N ASN A 549 2.85 17.66 -13.66
CA ASN A 549 2.25 18.57 -12.67
C ASN A 549 0.89 18.07 -12.14
N THR A 550 0.87 16.83 -11.65
CA THR A 550 -0.37 16.18 -11.20
C THR A 550 -0.41 15.95 -9.71
N LEU A 551 -1.62 16.06 -9.15
CA LEU A 551 -1.87 15.81 -7.75
C LEU A 551 -1.66 14.32 -7.44
N VAL A 552 -1.04 14.04 -6.29
CA VAL A 552 -1.03 12.71 -5.67
C VAL A 552 -1.86 12.75 -4.41
N PHE A 553 -1.51 13.61 -3.44
CA PHE A 553 -2.27 13.85 -2.20
C PHE A 553 -2.49 15.34 -1.98
N GLY A 554 -3.72 15.75 -1.63
CA GLY A 554 -4.04 17.16 -1.37
C GLY A 554 -5.17 17.38 -0.38
N GLU A 555 -5.24 18.58 0.18
CA GLU A 555 -6.33 19.07 1.03
C GLU A 555 -7.06 20.21 0.33
N ASP A 556 -8.36 20.04 0.14
CA ASP A 556 -9.28 21.06 -0.36
C ASP A 556 -10.12 21.59 0.82
N ARG A 557 -9.99 22.88 1.11
CA ARG A 557 -10.61 23.53 2.28
C ARG A 557 -12.01 24.01 1.90
N LEU A 558 -13.00 23.59 2.68
CA LEU A 558 -14.39 24.01 2.48
C LEU A 558 -15.02 24.41 3.82
N GLY A 559 -15.20 25.71 4.03
CA GLY A 559 -15.60 26.26 5.32
C GLY A 559 -14.63 25.88 6.44
N SER A 560 -15.14 25.38 7.55
CA SER A 560 -14.34 24.88 8.67
C SER A 560 -13.83 23.45 8.47
N GLY A 561 -14.34 22.74 7.46
CA GLY A 561 -13.97 21.36 7.11
C GLY A 561 -12.99 21.26 5.94
N SER A 562 -12.76 20.03 5.49
CA SER A 562 -11.96 19.77 4.30
C SER A 562 -12.24 18.43 3.64
N VAL A 563 -11.86 18.34 2.36
CA VAL A 563 -11.78 17.08 1.61
C VAL A 563 -10.31 16.76 1.38
N ILE A 564 -9.89 15.57 1.79
CA ILE A 564 -8.56 15.04 1.52
C ILE A 564 -8.64 14.11 0.33
N TYR A 565 -7.92 14.45 -0.73
CA TYR A 565 -7.84 13.65 -1.94
C TYR A 565 -6.60 12.77 -1.88
N MET A 566 -6.79 11.45 -1.97
CA MET A 566 -5.72 10.47 -2.13
C MET A 566 -5.83 9.81 -3.49
N VAL A 567 -5.18 10.37 -4.52
CA VAL A 567 -5.24 9.86 -5.91
C VAL A 567 -4.69 8.44 -5.97
N ASP A 568 -3.55 8.20 -5.34
CA ASP A 568 -2.98 6.86 -5.22
C ASP A 568 -3.41 6.23 -3.88
N ASN A 569 -3.60 4.90 -3.87
CA ASN A 569 -4.02 4.19 -2.66
C ASN A 569 -2.84 3.99 -1.70
N THR A 570 -2.87 4.69 -0.57
CA THR A 570 -1.85 4.63 0.49
C THR A 570 -1.77 3.27 1.21
N LEU A 571 -2.77 2.41 1.04
CA LEU A 571 -2.92 1.12 1.72
C LEU A 571 -3.00 -0.06 0.75
N PHE A 572 -2.56 0.06 -0.50
CA PHE A 572 -2.79 -0.99 -1.50
C PHE A 572 -2.43 -2.40 -0.98
N ARG A 573 -3.47 -3.25 -0.85
CA ARG A 573 -3.45 -4.60 -0.26
C ARG A 573 -2.68 -4.71 1.07
N SER A 574 -2.64 -3.63 1.86
CA SER A 574 -1.91 -3.49 3.12
C SER A 574 -0.38 -3.66 3.06
N PHE A 575 0.23 -3.88 1.89
CA PHE A 575 1.69 -4.12 1.80
C PHE A 575 2.51 -2.85 1.57
N TRP A 576 1.89 -1.77 1.06
CA TRP A 576 2.58 -0.49 0.85
C TRP A 576 2.72 0.29 2.17
N GLU A 577 3.57 -0.21 3.06
CA GLU A 577 3.74 0.27 4.45
C GLU A 577 4.03 1.78 4.56
N ASN A 578 4.87 2.31 3.67
CA ASN A 578 5.30 3.69 3.72
C ASN A 578 4.17 4.68 3.38
N GLY A 579 3.05 4.25 2.80
CA GLY A 579 1.90 5.11 2.53
C GLY A 579 1.00 5.33 3.75
N LYS A 580 1.02 4.41 4.72
CA LYS A 580 0.01 4.33 5.79
C LYS A 580 -0.05 5.56 6.71
N LEU A 581 1.10 6.19 6.98
CA LEU A 581 1.16 7.33 7.88
C LEU A 581 0.44 8.57 7.30
N PHE A 582 0.35 8.72 5.97
CA PHE A 582 -0.47 9.77 5.33
C PHE A 582 -1.95 9.63 5.71
N LEU A 583 -2.51 8.41 5.75
CA LEU A 583 -3.90 8.21 6.15
C LEU A 583 -4.12 8.56 7.63
N VAL A 584 -3.20 8.16 8.49
CA VAL A 584 -3.25 8.50 9.93
C VAL A 584 -3.18 10.01 10.12
N ASN A 585 -2.25 10.69 9.45
CA ASN A 585 -2.10 12.14 9.50
C ASN A 585 -3.37 12.86 9.00
N ALA A 586 -3.99 12.37 7.92
CA ALA A 586 -5.25 12.90 7.41
C ALA A 586 -6.37 12.83 8.45
N ILE A 587 -6.43 11.73 9.22
CA ILE A 587 -7.44 11.53 10.27
C ILE A 587 -7.17 12.46 11.46
N PHE A 588 -5.96 12.41 12.03
CA PHE A 588 -5.69 12.96 13.36
C PHE A 588 -5.03 14.34 13.39
N PHE A 589 -4.37 14.79 12.32
CA PHE A 589 -3.62 16.05 12.32
C PHE A 589 -4.18 17.10 11.36
N VAL A 590 -4.50 16.70 10.13
CA VAL A 590 -5.05 17.63 9.14
C VAL A 590 -6.40 18.14 9.60
N ASN A 591 -6.63 19.45 9.58
CA ASN A 591 -7.91 20.06 9.98
C ASN A 591 -8.56 19.39 11.20
N ASN A 592 -7.77 19.18 12.26
CA ASN A 592 -8.15 18.35 13.40
C ASN A 592 -9.11 19.09 14.34
N ASN A 593 -10.22 19.61 13.82
CA ASN A 593 -11.31 20.14 14.63
C ASN A 593 -12.11 18.98 15.23
N ALA A 594 -12.51 19.08 16.51
CA ALA A 594 -13.54 18.21 17.08
C ALA A 594 -14.89 18.83 16.71
N PHE A 595 -15.58 18.22 15.75
CA PHE A 595 -16.95 18.59 15.42
C PHE A 595 -17.90 17.83 16.36
N GLU A 596 -18.35 18.48 17.43
CA GLU A 596 -19.51 18.04 18.22
C GLU A 596 -20.39 19.28 18.41
N LEU A 597 -21.57 19.29 17.78
CA LEU A 597 -22.61 20.29 18.02
C LEU A 597 -23.36 19.97 19.31
#